data_AF-A0A0D3IFY3-F1
#
_entry.id   AF-A0A0D3IFY3-F1
#
_cell.length_a   1.000
_cell.length_b   1.000
_cell.length_c   1.000
_cell.angle_alpha   90.00
_cell.angle_beta   90.00
_cell.angle_gamma   90.00
#
_symmetry.space_group_name_H-M   'P 1'
#
loop_
_entity.id
_entity.type
_entity.pdbx_description
1 polymer ?
#
loop_
_entity_poly.entity_id
_entity_poly.type
_entity_poly.pdbx_seq_one_letter_code
_entity_poly.pdbx_strand_id
1 'polypeptide(L)'
;MPEANTTSCDLFLKSKAKAQLQSPAGGAARDAVRCAPIDEVWTSGRPGAELSPDGKWLAVVEAEALRVVDLSSGEEAFSLPRPSVRALAFSPRGTYLLTWEKLSEGVAENLRLWRTADGAFVCGWAQKLLGEKWQWPALRWAADESFFARAVHCFDGAAPSQTVAQRLRVPGVSNFAIAPAGSPPLVATFVPEGKGAPATVRLWRHGDYGEGRFLASKTFFKAGAGRRRGPRPTSAPVRNLLGTVLQAAEAQLKFSPDGQALLVRTHVDVDTGGKSYDGASGLMHMDASGDASVMRLPKEGPIHDAPDSSEFLALFGFSPPRACLFSGGKGHKVLHDFGDDARNTVCWAPHGRSSLPRTSRSFILAGFGNLGGELSFWDRKTLRCLSTVDAHMTVAFEWSPDSRAFLTAVLWPRLRVENGVKLCTSRTTS
;
A
#
# COMPACT_ATOMS: atom_id res chain seq x y z
N MET A 1 9.64 36.69 -21.17
CA MET A 1 8.57 35.77 -20.77
C MET A 1 9.24 34.46 -20.40
N PRO A 2 9.30 34.04 -19.13
CA PRO A 2 9.78 32.71 -18.83
C PRO A 2 8.76 31.71 -19.38
N GLU A 3 9.22 30.76 -20.18
CA GLU A 3 8.41 29.65 -20.68
C GLU A 3 7.71 29.00 -19.49
N ALA A 4 6.39 28.92 -19.54
CA ALA A 4 5.64 28.15 -18.57
C ALA A 4 6.15 26.71 -18.65
N ASN A 5 6.90 26.30 -17.64
CA ASN A 5 7.38 24.94 -17.47
C ASN A 5 6.14 24.05 -17.29
N THR A 6 5.53 23.63 -18.40
CA THR A 6 4.42 22.69 -18.40
C THR A 6 5.00 21.35 -17.99
N THR A 7 4.89 21.02 -16.71
CA THR A 7 5.14 19.68 -16.21
C THR A 7 4.23 18.72 -16.99
N SER A 8 4.78 18.01 -17.97
CA SER A 8 4.04 16.94 -18.64
C SER A 8 3.90 15.78 -17.67
N CYS A 9 2.66 15.31 -17.47
CA CYS A 9 2.42 14.07 -16.73
C CYS A 9 2.48 12.92 -17.72
N ASP A 10 3.67 12.39 -17.97
CA ASP A 10 3.83 11.30 -18.93
C ASP A 10 3.22 10.00 -18.41
N LEU A 11 2.62 9.22 -19.32
CA LEU A 11 1.94 7.98 -19.03
C LEU A 11 2.72 6.83 -19.67
N PHE A 12 3.12 5.84 -18.86
CA PHE A 12 3.66 4.59 -19.38
C PHE A 12 2.53 3.60 -19.65
N LEU A 13 2.42 3.14 -20.90
CA LEU A 13 1.43 2.16 -21.34
C LEU A 13 2.12 0.93 -21.89
N LYS A 14 1.80 -0.24 -21.33
CA LYS A 14 2.22 -1.56 -21.86
C LYS A 14 0.99 -2.35 -22.29
N SER A 15 0.94 -2.69 -23.58
CA SER A 15 -0.06 -3.56 -24.20
C SER A 15 0.59 -4.88 -24.65
N LYS A 16 -0.22 -5.79 -25.20
CA LYS A 16 0.31 -7.02 -25.82
C LYS A 16 1.20 -6.75 -27.05
N ALA A 17 1.06 -5.61 -27.72
CA ALA A 17 1.79 -5.34 -28.96
C ALA A 17 2.96 -4.37 -28.76
N LYS A 18 2.83 -3.44 -27.80
CA LYS A 18 3.77 -2.33 -27.62
C LYS A 18 3.83 -1.84 -26.18
N ALA A 19 4.98 -1.31 -25.79
CA ALA A 19 5.13 -0.42 -24.64
C ALA A 19 5.49 0.99 -25.15
N GLN A 20 4.90 2.03 -24.57
CA GLN A 20 5.15 3.42 -24.97
C GLN A 20 5.00 4.37 -23.79
N LEU A 21 5.81 5.43 -23.77
CA LEU A 21 5.62 6.60 -22.93
C LEU A 21 4.82 7.64 -23.73
N GLN A 22 3.78 8.24 -23.12
CA GLN A 22 2.89 9.17 -23.79
C GLN A 22 2.64 10.41 -22.94
N SER A 23 2.96 11.58 -23.46
CA SER A 23 2.60 12.87 -22.85
C SER A 23 1.14 13.26 -23.21
N PRO A 24 0.26 13.52 -22.24
CA PRO A 24 -1.09 13.99 -22.49
C PRO A 24 -1.09 15.45 -23.00
N ALA A 25 -1.34 15.62 -24.31
CA ALA A 25 -1.59 16.85 -25.06
C ALA A 25 -0.46 17.91 -25.14
N GLY A 26 0.12 18.04 -26.35
CA GLY A 26 0.88 19.21 -26.80
C GLY A 26 2.35 18.95 -27.12
N GLY A 27 2.63 18.33 -28.26
CA GLY A 27 3.99 18.20 -28.79
C GLY A 27 4.30 16.77 -29.23
N ALA A 28 4.81 16.63 -30.44
CA ALA A 28 5.14 15.39 -31.11
C ALA A 28 5.79 14.37 -30.15
N ALA A 29 5.39 13.11 -30.29
CA ALA A 29 5.98 11.95 -29.63
C ALA A 29 7.51 12.11 -29.56
N ARG A 30 8.02 12.54 -28.40
CA ARG A 30 9.45 12.53 -28.12
C ARG A 30 9.81 11.07 -28.09
N ASP A 31 10.72 10.69 -28.98
CA ASP A 31 11.00 9.34 -29.41
C ASP A 31 10.71 8.31 -28.33
N ALA A 32 9.63 7.57 -28.55
CA ALA A 32 9.26 6.44 -27.73
C ALA A 32 10.53 5.62 -27.48
N VAL A 33 10.83 5.29 -26.22
CA VAL A 33 11.68 4.14 -25.93
C VAL A 33 11.10 3.02 -26.77
N ARG A 34 11.78 2.66 -27.87
CA ARG A 34 11.38 1.57 -28.75
C ARG A 34 11.67 0.31 -27.95
N CYS A 35 10.82 0.01 -26.97
CA CYS A 35 10.64 -1.35 -26.53
C CYS A 35 10.24 -2.09 -27.81
N ALA A 36 11.07 -3.06 -28.22
CA ALA A 36 10.74 -3.91 -29.35
C ALA A 36 9.27 -4.37 -29.23
N PRO A 37 8.54 -4.57 -30.35
CA PRO A 37 7.21 -5.16 -30.29
C PRO A 37 7.28 -6.39 -29.39
N ILE A 38 6.51 -6.35 -28.30
CA ILE A 38 6.56 -7.38 -27.27
C ILE A 38 5.73 -8.53 -27.83
N ASP A 39 6.34 -9.31 -28.72
CA ASP A 39 5.75 -10.52 -29.25
C ASP A 39 5.71 -11.55 -28.12
N GLU A 40 4.60 -11.57 -27.35
CA GLU A 40 3.96 -12.74 -26.74
C GLU A 40 3.21 -12.47 -25.41
N VAL A 41 2.19 -13.31 -25.19
CA VAL A 41 1.09 -13.16 -24.23
C VAL A 41 1.51 -13.57 -22.82
N TRP A 42 1.40 -12.65 -21.84
CA TRP A 42 1.69 -12.94 -20.43
C TRP A 42 0.44 -13.34 -19.62
N THR A 43 0.12 -14.63 -19.49
CA THR A 43 -0.86 -15.06 -18.49
C THR A 43 -0.20 -15.15 -17.10
N SER A 44 -0.80 -14.48 -16.10
CA SER A 44 -0.53 -14.48 -14.64
C SER A 44 0.21 -13.25 -14.07
N GLY A 45 -0.52 -12.16 -13.78
CA GLY A 45 -0.18 -11.19 -12.72
C GLY A 45 1.23 -10.56 -12.69
N ARG A 46 1.87 -10.30 -13.83
CA ARG A 46 3.27 -9.86 -13.90
C ARG A 46 3.41 -8.32 -13.88
N PRO A 47 4.31 -7.71 -13.08
CA PRO A 47 4.90 -6.43 -13.47
C PRO A 47 5.86 -6.69 -14.62
N GLY A 48 5.43 -6.34 -15.83
CA GLY A 48 6.32 -6.26 -16.99
C GLY A 48 7.12 -4.95 -17.01
N ALA A 49 6.84 -4.02 -16.09
CA ALA A 49 7.57 -2.78 -15.90
C ALA A 49 7.28 -2.20 -14.50
N GLU A 50 8.14 -1.31 -14.03
CA GLU A 50 7.96 -0.52 -12.80
C GLU A 50 8.65 0.84 -12.93
N LEU A 51 8.03 1.88 -12.39
CA LEU A 51 8.59 3.23 -12.30
C LEU A 51 9.18 3.46 -10.90
N SER A 52 10.36 4.09 -10.80
CA SER A 52 10.89 4.49 -9.51
C SER A 52 10.02 5.57 -8.85
N PRO A 53 10.03 5.68 -7.51
CA PRO A 53 9.14 6.59 -6.78
C PRO A 53 9.32 8.09 -7.07
N ASP A 54 10.45 8.47 -7.68
CA ASP A 54 10.78 9.83 -8.12
C ASP A 54 10.51 10.04 -9.63
N GLY A 55 10.08 9.00 -10.34
CA GLY A 55 9.82 9.05 -11.79
C GLY A 55 11.07 9.04 -12.65
N LYS A 56 12.27 8.89 -12.06
CA LYS A 56 13.53 8.94 -12.81
C LYS A 56 13.80 7.67 -13.62
N TRP A 57 13.53 6.50 -13.05
CA TRP A 57 13.91 5.22 -13.62
C TRP A 57 12.69 4.42 -14.04
N LEU A 58 12.79 3.77 -15.20
CA LEU A 58 11.83 2.77 -15.66
C LEU A 58 12.55 1.43 -15.81
N ALA A 59 12.17 0.44 -15.02
CA ALA A 59 12.57 -0.94 -15.21
C ALA A 59 11.54 -1.66 -16.07
N VAL A 60 11.95 -2.38 -17.11
CA VAL A 60 11.06 -3.12 -18.03
C VAL A 60 11.62 -4.53 -18.24
N VAL A 61 10.77 -5.54 -18.06
CA VAL A 61 11.08 -6.91 -18.47
C VAL A 61 10.61 -7.10 -19.92
N GLU A 62 11.58 -7.30 -20.81
CA GLU A 62 11.45 -7.59 -22.23
C GLU A 62 11.58 -9.11 -22.48
N ALA A 63 11.47 -9.53 -23.74
CA ALA A 63 11.53 -10.94 -24.12
C ALA A 63 12.85 -11.61 -23.75
N GLU A 64 13.96 -10.88 -23.86
CA GLU A 64 15.32 -11.41 -23.67
C GLU A 64 16.06 -10.79 -22.48
N ALA A 65 15.56 -9.69 -21.91
CA ALA A 65 16.30 -8.92 -20.92
C ALA A 65 15.41 -8.16 -19.93
N LEU A 66 16.00 -7.82 -18.78
CA LEU A 66 15.56 -6.74 -17.92
C LEU A 66 16.34 -5.48 -18.31
N ARG A 67 15.62 -4.46 -18.79
CA ARG A 67 16.19 -3.15 -19.15
C ARG A 67 15.84 -2.12 -18.09
N VAL A 68 16.77 -1.22 -17.77
CA VAL A 68 16.51 -0.04 -16.94
C VAL A 68 16.90 1.21 -17.71
N VAL A 69 15.98 2.17 -17.79
CA VAL A 69 16.11 3.41 -18.57
C VAL A 69 16.00 4.61 -17.63
N ASP A 70 16.86 5.62 -17.84
CA ASP A 70 16.71 6.94 -17.23
C ASP A 70 15.69 7.72 -18.05
N LEU A 71 14.51 7.98 -17.50
CA LEU A 71 13.45 8.71 -18.18
C LEU A 71 13.75 10.20 -18.36
N SER A 72 14.73 10.75 -17.64
CA SER A 72 15.12 12.15 -17.79
C SER A 72 15.97 12.39 -19.05
N SER A 73 16.80 11.40 -19.43
CA SER A 73 17.63 11.45 -20.64
C SER A 73 17.07 10.60 -21.79
N GLY A 74 16.24 9.60 -21.49
CA GLY A 74 15.80 8.57 -22.43
C GLY A 74 16.83 7.46 -22.67
N GLU A 75 17.99 7.53 -22.01
CA GLU A 75 19.12 6.61 -22.22
C GLU A 75 18.98 5.35 -21.38
N GLU A 76 19.50 4.23 -21.92
CA GLU A 76 19.61 2.99 -21.18
C GLU A 76 20.68 3.12 -20.08
N ALA A 77 20.29 2.84 -18.83
CA ALA A 77 21.22 2.79 -17.70
C ALA A 77 22.00 1.48 -17.72
N PHE A 78 21.28 0.36 -17.86
CA PHE A 78 21.85 -0.98 -18.01
C PHE A 78 20.80 -1.98 -18.52
N SER A 79 21.28 -3.13 -19.01
CA SER A 79 20.47 -4.27 -19.41
C SER A 79 21.08 -5.58 -18.89
N LEU A 80 20.24 -6.48 -18.41
CA LEU A 80 20.63 -7.79 -17.86
C LEU A 80 19.88 -8.90 -18.62
N PRO A 81 20.53 -10.00 -19.04
CA PRO A 81 19.90 -11.13 -19.72
C PRO A 81 19.06 -11.98 -18.76
N ARG A 82 17.96 -11.41 -18.25
CA ARG A 82 17.09 -11.98 -17.20
C ARG A 82 15.62 -11.89 -17.60
N PRO A 83 15.20 -12.53 -18.70
CA PRO A 83 13.82 -12.49 -19.17
C PRO A 83 12.83 -13.22 -18.24
N SER A 84 13.35 -14.07 -17.36
CA SER A 84 12.59 -14.83 -16.37
C SER A 84 12.15 -14.02 -15.15
N VAL A 85 12.52 -12.73 -15.04
CA VAL A 85 12.09 -11.87 -13.93
C VAL A 85 10.57 -11.74 -13.92
N ARG A 86 9.98 -11.91 -12.74
CA ARG A 86 8.53 -11.93 -12.53
C ARG A 86 8.05 -10.89 -11.53
N ALA A 87 8.94 -10.24 -10.80
CA ALA A 87 8.58 -9.15 -9.90
C ALA A 87 9.71 -8.10 -9.85
N LEU A 88 9.31 -6.84 -9.83
CA LEU A 88 10.17 -5.65 -9.74
C LEU A 88 9.70 -4.83 -8.53
N ALA A 89 10.66 -4.30 -7.76
CA ALA A 89 10.39 -3.27 -6.75
C ALA A 89 11.56 -2.29 -6.62
N PHE A 90 11.34 -0.99 -6.85
CA PHE A 90 12.33 0.03 -6.51
C PHE A 90 12.35 0.33 -5.01
N SER A 91 13.52 0.67 -4.48
CA SER A 91 13.65 1.25 -3.15
C SER A 91 13.06 2.69 -3.12
N PRO A 92 12.70 3.24 -1.94
CA PRO A 92 11.96 4.51 -1.84
C PRO A 92 12.58 5.74 -2.53
N ARG A 93 13.90 5.75 -2.72
CA ARG A 93 14.66 6.80 -3.44
C ARG A 93 15.15 6.33 -4.81
N GLY A 94 14.77 5.14 -5.25
CA GLY A 94 15.20 4.56 -6.52
C GLY A 94 16.67 4.12 -6.56
N THR A 95 17.40 4.15 -5.45
CA THR A 95 18.82 3.76 -5.38
C THR A 95 19.04 2.29 -5.75
N TYR A 96 18.08 1.43 -5.41
CA TYR A 96 18.14 0.00 -5.65
C TYR A 96 16.90 -0.52 -6.38
N LEU A 97 17.11 -1.55 -7.19
CA LEU A 97 16.07 -2.33 -7.83
C LEU A 97 16.08 -3.76 -7.26
N LEU A 98 14.95 -4.19 -6.70
CA LEU A 98 14.72 -5.56 -6.28
C LEU A 98 14.05 -6.34 -7.42
N THR A 99 14.60 -7.51 -7.72
CA THR A 99 14.05 -8.41 -8.72
C THR A 99 13.77 -9.77 -8.11
N TRP A 100 12.73 -10.44 -8.57
CA TRP A 100 12.48 -11.85 -8.25
C TRP A 100 12.16 -12.65 -9.51
N GLU A 101 12.66 -13.87 -9.58
CA GLU A 101 12.33 -14.85 -10.61
C GLU A 101 12.08 -16.23 -9.97
N LYS A 102 11.49 -17.17 -10.73
CA LYS A 102 11.32 -18.54 -10.24
C LYS A 102 12.71 -19.15 -9.97
N LEU A 103 12.89 -19.75 -8.79
CA LEU A 103 14.13 -20.43 -8.43
C LEU A 103 14.36 -21.62 -9.39
N SER A 104 15.52 -21.61 -10.06
CA SER A 104 15.99 -22.72 -10.92
C SER A 104 16.99 -23.58 -10.16
N GLU A 105 17.18 -24.82 -10.61
CA GLU A 105 18.19 -25.72 -10.04
C GLU A 105 19.61 -25.12 -10.20
N GLY A 106 20.45 -25.29 -9.18
CA GLY A 106 21.81 -24.74 -9.16
C GLY A 106 21.93 -23.23 -8.92
N VAL A 107 20.81 -22.48 -8.91
CA VAL A 107 20.82 -21.03 -8.64
C VAL A 107 20.70 -20.78 -7.13
N ALA A 108 21.71 -20.16 -6.53
CA ALA A 108 21.73 -19.88 -5.09
C ALA A 108 20.75 -18.77 -4.68
N GLU A 109 20.55 -17.77 -5.54
CA GLU A 109 19.78 -16.56 -5.22
C GLU A 109 18.84 -16.25 -6.37
N ASN A 110 17.56 -16.03 -6.10
CA ASN A 110 16.57 -15.66 -7.12
C ASN A 110 15.80 -14.38 -6.76
N LEU A 111 15.91 -13.92 -5.51
CA LEU A 111 15.59 -12.57 -5.08
C LEU A 111 16.88 -11.76 -5.07
N ARG A 112 17.04 -10.80 -5.98
CA ARG A 112 18.31 -10.06 -6.16
C ARG A 112 18.11 -8.56 -6.06
N LEU A 113 19.02 -7.90 -5.37
CA LEU A 113 19.10 -6.47 -5.22
C LEU A 113 20.22 -5.92 -6.12
N TRP A 114 19.89 -4.95 -6.93
CA TRP A 114 20.79 -4.28 -7.87
C TRP A 114 20.90 -2.81 -7.52
N ARG A 115 22.07 -2.21 -7.75
CA ARG A 115 22.19 -0.74 -7.76
C ARG A 115 21.59 -0.22 -9.06
N THR A 116 20.67 0.72 -8.98
CA THR A 116 19.95 1.21 -10.16
C THR A 116 20.84 2.01 -11.11
N ALA A 117 21.88 2.69 -10.59
CA ALA A 117 22.71 3.57 -11.39
C ALA A 117 23.56 2.84 -12.46
N ASP A 118 23.95 1.60 -12.22
CA ASP A 118 24.92 0.86 -13.04
C ASP A 118 24.58 -0.64 -13.21
N GLY A 119 23.50 -1.13 -12.58
CA GLY A 119 23.13 -2.53 -12.63
C GLY A 119 24.03 -3.45 -11.81
N ALA A 120 24.89 -2.90 -10.94
CA ALA A 120 25.78 -3.71 -10.12
C ALA A 120 24.97 -4.60 -9.16
N PHE A 121 25.30 -5.89 -9.13
CA PHE A 121 24.74 -6.83 -8.17
C PHE A 121 25.21 -6.48 -6.75
N VAL A 122 24.28 -6.30 -5.82
CA VAL A 122 24.58 -5.91 -4.44
C VAL A 122 24.53 -7.13 -3.51
N CYS A 123 23.38 -7.80 -3.45
CA CYS A 123 23.18 -9.02 -2.68
C CYS A 123 21.91 -9.75 -3.14
N GLY A 124 21.74 -11.01 -2.72
CA GLY A 124 20.55 -11.76 -3.03
C GLY A 124 20.16 -12.77 -1.95
N TRP A 125 19.04 -13.43 -2.16
CA TRP A 125 18.56 -14.53 -1.32
C TRP A 125 17.83 -15.58 -2.15
N ALA A 126 17.82 -16.81 -1.67
CA ALA A 126 16.86 -17.81 -2.11
C ALA A 126 15.45 -17.47 -1.57
N GLN A 127 14.47 -17.49 -2.46
CA GLN A 127 13.07 -17.17 -2.21
C GLN A 127 12.19 -18.04 -3.11
N LYS A 128 11.82 -19.24 -2.64
CA LYS A 128 11.07 -20.23 -3.46
C LYS A 128 9.67 -19.74 -3.88
N LEU A 129 8.98 -19.04 -2.98
CA LEU A 129 7.63 -18.56 -3.18
C LEU A 129 7.63 -17.04 -3.18
N LEU A 130 6.99 -16.44 -4.20
CA LEU A 130 6.52 -15.06 -4.12
C LEU A 130 5.32 -14.97 -3.16
N GLY A 131 4.52 -16.05 -3.08
CA GLY A 131 3.52 -16.36 -2.06
C GLY A 131 2.13 -15.72 -2.28
N GLU A 132 1.06 -16.49 -2.00
CA GLU A 132 -0.35 -16.02 -1.98
C GLU A 132 -0.72 -15.25 -0.69
N LYS A 133 0.18 -15.24 0.32
CA LYS A 133 -0.05 -14.71 1.67
C LYS A 133 0.99 -13.67 2.12
N TRP A 134 1.95 -13.31 1.27
CA TRP A 134 3.17 -12.57 1.66
C TRP A 134 3.41 -11.40 0.69
N GLN A 135 3.09 -10.22 1.19
CA GLN A 135 3.13 -8.92 0.51
C GLN A 135 4.45 -8.68 -0.23
N TRP A 136 4.39 -8.65 -1.57
CA TRP A 136 5.40 -7.97 -2.38
C TRP A 136 5.32 -6.46 -2.09
N PRO A 137 6.46 -5.74 -1.97
CA PRO A 137 7.83 -6.22 -2.07
C PRO A 137 8.33 -7.01 -0.86
N ALA A 138 9.22 -8.00 -1.12
CA ALA A 138 9.79 -8.86 -0.08
C ALA A 138 10.76 -8.11 0.88
N LEU A 139 11.33 -7.00 0.42
CA LEU A 139 12.11 -6.07 1.24
C LEU A 139 11.28 -4.82 1.48
N ARG A 140 11.13 -4.42 2.75
CA ARG A 140 10.49 -3.15 3.12
C ARG A 140 11.56 -2.18 3.60
N TRP A 141 11.63 -1.03 2.96
CA TRP A 141 12.64 -0.02 3.23
C TRP A 141 12.10 1.06 4.16
N ALA A 142 12.98 1.64 4.98
CA ALA A 142 12.75 2.98 5.50
C ALA A 142 12.76 4.00 4.35
N ALA A 143 11.95 5.05 4.44
CA ALA A 143 11.81 6.03 3.35
C ALA A 143 13.11 6.81 3.05
N ASP A 144 14.00 6.90 4.02
CA ASP A 144 15.32 7.50 3.87
C ASP A 144 16.39 6.49 3.41
N GLU A 145 16.01 5.23 3.18
CA GLU A 145 16.89 4.10 2.86
C GLU A 145 17.99 3.84 3.90
N SER A 146 17.82 4.30 5.14
CA SER A 146 18.77 4.02 6.22
C SER A 146 18.85 2.53 6.58
N PHE A 147 17.73 1.81 6.46
CA PHE A 147 17.67 0.36 6.61
C PHE A 147 16.55 -0.23 5.76
N PHE A 148 16.59 -1.56 5.60
CA PHE A 148 15.46 -2.34 5.12
C PHE A 148 15.28 -3.59 5.97
N ALA A 149 14.08 -4.15 5.92
CA ALA A 149 13.75 -5.37 6.62
C ALA A 149 13.22 -6.44 5.65
N ARG A 150 13.66 -7.67 5.90
CA ARG A 150 13.11 -8.89 5.32
C ARG A 150 12.58 -9.75 6.45
N ALA A 151 11.26 -9.93 6.50
CA ALA A 151 10.58 -10.53 7.65
C ALA A 151 10.97 -9.85 8.97
N VAL A 152 11.70 -10.54 9.85
CA VAL A 152 12.14 -10.02 11.16
C VAL A 152 13.61 -9.58 11.20
N HIS A 153 14.32 -9.65 10.06
CA HIS A 153 15.73 -9.25 9.97
C HIS A 153 15.83 -7.85 9.37
N CYS A 154 16.52 -6.95 10.05
CA CYS A 154 16.86 -5.63 9.57
C CYS A 154 18.32 -5.62 9.09
N PHE A 155 18.55 -4.95 7.97
CA PHE A 155 19.83 -4.86 7.26
C PHE A 155 20.18 -3.39 7.08
N ASP A 156 21.48 -3.09 7.00
CA ASP A 156 21.97 -1.76 6.68
C ASP A 156 21.53 -1.36 5.26
N GLY A 157 20.84 -0.23 5.12
CA GLY A 157 20.37 0.27 3.83
C GLY A 157 21.40 1.13 3.10
N ALA A 158 22.38 1.69 3.81
CA ALA A 158 23.49 2.45 3.21
C ALA A 158 24.55 1.52 2.60
N ALA A 159 24.71 0.32 3.18
CA ALA A 159 25.59 -0.73 2.64
C ALA A 159 24.87 -2.11 2.65
N PRO A 160 23.90 -2.33 1.74
CA PRO A 160 23.12 -3.56 1.72
C PRO A 160 24.00 -4.80 1.54
N SER A 161 23.78 -5.79 2.41
CA SER A 161 24.42 -7.09 2.36
C SER A 161 23.50 -8.15 2.98
N GLN A 162 23.94 -9.41 3.01
CA GLN A 162 23.23 -10.46 3.74
C GLN A 162 23.47 -10.41 5.26
N THR A 163 24.35 -9.53 5.74
CA THR A 163 24.66 -9.40 7.17
C THR A 163 23.51 -8.71 7.89
N VAL A 164 22.93 -9.42 8.86
CA VAL A 164 21.82 -8.90 9.67
C VAL A 164 22.36 -7.90 10.68
N ALA A 165 21.96 -6.63 10.54
CA ALA A 165 22.35 -5.55 11.46
C ALA A 165 21.57 -5.61 12.78
N GLN A 166 20.26 -5.89 12.71
CA GLN A 166 19.40 -6.02 13.89
C GLN A 166 18.28 -7.04 13.63
N ARG A 167 17.76 -7.65 14.69
CA ARG A 167 16.58 -8.53 14.62
C ARG A 167 15.42 -7.93 15.39
N LEU A 168 14.24 -7.92 14.77
CA LEU A 168 12.96 -7.72 15.45
C LEU A 168 12.73 -8.94 16.35
N ARG A 169 13.02 -8.82 17.65
CA ARG A 169 12.87 -9.91 18.64
C ARG A 169 11.40 -10.10 19.05
N VAL A 170 10.54 -10.31 18.05
CA VAL A 170 9.10 -10.54 18.23
C VAL A 170 8.78 -11.92 17.65
N PRO A 171 8.56 -12.94 18.50
CA PRO A 171 8.22 -14.28 18.02
C PRO A 171 6.88 -14.29 17.26
N GLY A 172 6.83 -15.01 16.14
CA GLY A 172 5.58 -15.29 15.41
C GLY A 172 5.04 -14.14 14.55
N VAL A 173 5.85 -13.13 14.21
CA VAL A 173 5.44 -12.05 13.31
C VAL A 173 5.03 -12.62 11.96
N SER A 174 3.77 -12.36 11.56
CA SER A 174 3.24 -12.71 10.24
C SER A 174 3.16 -11.50 9.31
N ASN A 175 3.07 -10.28 9.84
CA ASN A 175 3.12 -9.06 9.04
C ASN A 175 3.82 -7.94 9.81
N PHE A 176 4.45 -7.01 9.09
CA PHE A 176 5.08 -5.83 9.69
C PHE A 176 5.05 -4.65 8.71
N ALA A 177 5.05 -3.42 9.18
CA ALA A 177 5.16 -2.24 8.31
C ALA A 177 6.21 -1.29 8.87
N ILE A 178 6.82 -0.48 8.00
CA ILE A 178 7.76 0.58 8.38
C ILE A 178 7.09 1.91 8.05
N ALA A 179 7.18 2.87 8.97
CA ALA A 179 6.63 4.20 8.77
C ALA A 179 7.33 4.92 7.61
N PRO A 180 6.60 5.63 6.73
CA PRO A 180 7.15 6.31 5.58
C PRO A 180 7.86 7.64 5.94
N ALA A 181 7.85 8.03 7.22
CA ALA A 181 8.49 9.24 7.72
C ALA A 181 8.86 9.09 9.21
N GLY A 182 9.64 10.05 9.70
CA GLY A 182 10.17 10.08 11.06
C GLY A 182 11.57 9.48 11.17
N SER A 183 12.37 10.00 12.11
CA SER A 183 13.71 9.48 12.40
C SER A 183 13.92 9.42 13.93
N PRO A 184 14.19 8.23 14.51
CA PRO A 184 14.10 6.92 13.87
C PRO A 184 12.64 6.59 13.49
N PRO A 185 12.41 5.86 12.38
CA PRO A 185 11.06 5.54 11.93
C PRO A 185 10.39 4.52 12.86
N LEU A 186 9.06 4.51 12.85
CA LEU A 186 8.28 3.51 13.57
C LEU A 186 8.19 2.20 12.77
N VAL A 187 8.09 1.09 13.50
CA VAL A 187 7.86 -0.24 12.93
C VAL A 187 6.62 -0.83 13.58
N ALA A 188 5.66 -1.29 12.80
CA ALA A 188 4.49 -2.01 13.28
C ALA A 188 4.68 -3.51 13.05
N THR A 189 4.26 -4.35 13.99
CA THR A 189 4.30 -5.82 13.86
C THR A 189 2.96 -6.42 14.22
N PHE A 190 2.53 -7.42 13.46
CA PHE A 190 1.35 -8.24 13.72
C PHE A 190 1.75 -9.69 13.94
N VAL A 191 1.28 -10.25 15.06
CA VAL A 191 1.39 -11.66 15.42
C VAL A 191 -0.04 -12.22 15.43
N PRO A 192 -0.36 -13.25 14.63
CA PRO A 192 -1.69 -13.83 14.60
C PRO A 192 -1.95 -14.68 15.85
N GLU A 193 -3.20 -15.09 16.05
CA GLU A 193 -3.56 -15.99 17.15
C GLU A 193 -2.87 -17.35 17.00
N GLY A 194 -2.37 -17.92 18.09
CA GLY A 194 -1.71 -19.24 18.04
C GLY A 194 -1.34 -19.78 19.41
N LYS A 195 -1.41 -21.11 19.59
CA LYS A 195 -1.00 -21.84 20.82
C LYS A 195 -1.56 -21.24 22.13
N GLY A 196 -2.84 -20.82 22.11
CA GLY A 196 -3.50 -20.20 23.26
C GLY A 196 -3.14 -18.74 23.52
N ALA A 197 -2.25 -18.14 22.71
CA ALA A 197 -1.93 -16.73 22.75
C ALA A 197 -2.83 -15.94 21.77
N PRO A 198 -3.40 -14.81 22.21
CA PRO A 198 -4.21 -13.94 21.36
C PRO A 198 -3.40 -13.22 20.27
N ALA A 199 -4.06 -12.87 19.17
CA ALA A 199 -3.42 -12.05 18.14
C ALA A 199 -3.03 -10.67 18.71
N THR A 200 -1.92 -10.10 18.25
CA THR A 200 -1.37 -8.86 18.81
C THR A 200 -0.77 -7.98 17.73
N VAL A 201 -1.06 -6.67 17.79
CA VAL A 201 -0.33 -5.63 17.04
C VAL A 201 0.48 -4.79 18.02
N ARG A 202 1.74 -4.51 17.65
CA ARG A 202 2.65 -3.65 18.41
C ARG A 202 3.27 -2.61 17.51
N LEU A 203 3.48 -1.43 18.09
CA LEU A 203 4.18 -0.32 17.47
C LEU A 203 5.50 -0.10 18.19
N TRP A 204 6.59 -0.04 17.45
CA TRP A 204 7.96 0.05 17.94
C TRP A 204 8.64 1.28 17.36
N ARG A 205 9.65 1.79 18.07
CA ARG A 205 10.62 2.70 17.49
C ARG A 205 11.78 1.87 16.94
N HIS A 206 12.20 2.09 15.68
CA HIS A 206 13.36 1.40 15.13
C HIS A 206 14.59 1.59 16.04
N GLY A 207 15.35 0.52 16.26
CA GLY A 207 16.47 0.50 17.19
C GLY A 207 16.13 -0.02 18.60
N ASP A 208 14.89 0.13 19.07
CA ASP A 208 14.45 -0.33 20.40
C ASP A 208 13.34 -1.39 20.31
N TYR A 209 13.75 -2.65 20.24
CA TYR A 209 12.87 -3.83 20.21
C TYR A 209 12.96 -4.67 21.49
N GLY A 210 13.34 -4.05 22.61
CA GLY A 210 13.37 -4.74 23.90
C GLY A 210 11.98 -5.17 24.36
N GLU A 211 11.90 -6.20 25.18
CA GLU A 211 10.64 -6.63 25.78
C GLU A 211 10.01 -5.47 26.58
N GLY A 212 8.72 -5.20 26.34
CA GLY A 212 8.00 -4.08 26.97
C GLY A 212 8.33 -2.67 26.45
N ARG A 213 9.23 -2.55 25.45
CA ARG A 213 9.67 -1.25 24.90
C ARG A 213 8.81 -0.73 23.73
N PHE A 214 7.71 -1.42 23.42
CA PHE A 214 6.76 -0.96 22.41
C PHE A 214 6.10 0.36 22.86
N LEU A 215 5.80 1.23 21.90
CA LEU A 215 5.09 2.49 22.14
C LEU A 215 3.61 2.25 22.40
N ALA A 216 3.02 1.33 21.61
CA ALA A 216 1.61 0.98 21.69
C ALA A 216 1.45 -0.53 21.44
N SER A 217 0.48 -1.16 22.09
CA SER A 217 0.15 -2.57 21.88
C SER A 217 -1.34 -2.79 22.00
N LYS A 218 -1.87 -3.68 21.16
CA LYS A 218 -3.25 -4.16 21.25
C LYS A 218 -3.32 -5.64 21.04
N THR A 219 -4.14 -6.29 21.84
CA THR A 219 -4.36 -7.72 21.84
C THR A 219 -5.82 -8.04 21.58
N PHE A 220 -6.06 -9.07 20.77
CA PHE A 220 -7.33 -9.48 20.21
C PHE A 220 -7.74 -10.83 20.82
N PHE A 221 -8.78 -10.84 21.65
CA PHE A 221 -9.24 -12.04 22.36
C PHE A 221 -10.45 -12.67 21.67
N LYS A 222 -10.54 -14.01 21.66
CA LYS A 222 -11.73 -14.76 21.27
C LYS A 222 -12.83 -14.65 22.33
N ALA A 223 -14.09 -14.46 21.91
CA ALA A 223 -15.25 -14.53 22.80
C ALA A 223 -15.42 -15.98 23.23
N GLY A 224 -15.34 -16.24 24.54
CA GLY A 224 -15.50 -17.58 25.12
C GLY A 224 -14.35 -18.06 26.00
N ALA A 225 -13.20 -17.38 26.00
CA ALA A 225 -12.18 -17.60 27.02
C ALA A 225 -12.61 -16.95 28.35
N GLY A 226 -13.53 -17.59 29.05
CA GLY A 226 -13.90 -17.21 30.41
C GLY A 226 -12.66 -17.15 31.29
N ARG A 227 -12.21 -15.94 31.65
CA ARG A 227 -11.28 -15.77 32.76
C ARG A 227 -11.94 -16.38 34.00
N ARG A 228 -11.43 -17.50 34.49
CA ARG A 228 -11.64 -17.89 35.89
C ARG A 228 -11.19 -16.69 36.74
N ARG A 229 -12.13 -16.12 37.50
CA ARG A 229 -11.87 -15.02 38.45
C ARG A 229 -10.79 -15.49 39.43
N GLY A 230 -9.58 -14.95 39.33
CA GLY A 230 -8.66 -14.90 40.46
C GLY A 230 -9.14 -13.87 41.50
N PRO A 231 -8.73 -13.96 42.76
CA PRO A 231 -9.17 -13.05 43.81
C PRO A 231 -8.70 -11.62 43.53
N ARG A 232 -9.60 -10.65 43.77
CA ARG A 232 -9.38 -9.21 43.59
C ARG A 232 -8.30 -8.68 44.54
N PRO A 233 -7.32 -7.88 44.09
CA PRO A 233 -6.70 -6.87 44.93
C PRO A 233 -7.65 -5.67 45.04
N THR A 234 -7.89 -5.20 46.25
CA THR A 234 -8.66 -4.00 46.59
C THR A 234 -7.78 -2.75 46.45
N SER A 235 -7.94 -2.00 45.38
CA SER A 235 -7.89 -0.52 45.30
C SER A 235 -7.68 -0.04 43.86
N ALA A 236 -8.30 1.10 43.55
CA ALA A 236 -8.37 1.85 42.28
C ALA A 236 -9.38 1.35 41.20
N PRO A 237 -10.21 2.25 40.64
CA PRO A 237 -11.21 1.89 39.64
C PRO A 237 -10.54 1.78 38.27
N VAL A 238 -9.96 0.62 37.95
CA VAL A 238 -9.66 0.31 36.54
C VAL A 238 -10.99 -0.02 35.88
N ARG A 239 -11.58 1.00 35.24
CA ARG A 239 -12.73 0.85 34.34
C ARG A 239 -12.26 0.09 33.11
N ASN A 240 -12.15 -1.24 33.25
CA ASN A 240 -11.94 -2.17 32.14
C ASN A 240 -13.13 -2.04 31.20
N LEU A 241 -12.95 -1.28 30.12
CA LEU A 241 -13.88 -1.20 29.01
C LEU A 241 -14.03 -2.60 28.40
N LEU A 242 -15.17 -3.21 28.69
CA LEU A 242 -15.69 -4.41 28.06
C LEU A 242 -15.61 -4.27 26.53
N GLY A 243 -14.88 -5.20 25.92
CA GLY A 243 -15.29 -5.93 24.73
C GLY A 243 -15.49 -5.12 23.44
N THR A 244 -14.41 -5.02 22.65
CA THR A 244 -14.56 -5.40 21.23
C THR A 244 -13.75 -6.66 21.06
N VAL A 245 -14.46 -7.78 21.09
CA VAL A 245 -13.90 -9.10 20.77
C VAL A 245 -13.67 -9.10 19.27
N LEU A 246 -12.43 -8.92 18.87
CA LEU A 246 -12.02 -9.19 17.50
C LEU A 246 -11.12 -10.42 17.60
N GLN A 247 -11.46 -11.46 16.85
CA GLN A 247 -10.43 -12.40 16.42
C GLN A 247 -9.68 -11.72 15.26
N ALA A 248 -8.42 -12.07 15.03
CA ALA A 248 -7.67 -11.57 13.89
C ALA A 248 -6.76 -12.68 13.37
N ALA A 249 -7.08 -13.21 12.19
CA ALA A 249 -6.22 -14.13 11.48
C ALA A 249 -5.17 -13.36 10.67
N GLU A 250 -5.59 -12.24 10.09
CA GLU A 250 -4.76 -11.37 9.27
C GLU A 250 -4.95 -9.90 9.66
N ALA A 251 -3.91 -9.10 9.42
CA ALA A 251 -3.96 -7.66 9.61
C ALA A 251 -3.22 -6.92 8.51
N GLN A 252 -3.89 -5.96 7.89
CA GLN A 252 -3.27 -4.95 7.05
C GLN A 252 -2.84 -3.77 7.92
N LEU A 253 -1.59 -3.34 7.75
CA LEU A 253 -0.95 -2.28 8.52
C LEU A 253 -0.64 -1.11 7.58
N LYS A 254 -1.26 0.05 7.79
CA LYS A 254 -1.05 1.26 6.97
C LYS A 254 -0.67 2.44 7.83
N PHE A 255 0.53 2.97 7.64
CA PHE A 255 0.99 4.17 8.33
C PHE A 255 0.46 5.44 7.67
N SER A 256 0.37 6.50 8.46
CA SER A 256 0.11 7.85 7.97
C SER A 256 1.34 8.34 7.21
N PRO A 257 1.16 9.29 6.27
CA PRO A 257 2.27 9.90 5.56
C PRO A 257 3.34 10.54 6.48
N ASP A 258 2.94 11.06 7.64
CA ASP A 258 3.87 11.62 8.65
C ASP A 258 4.52 10.56 9.56
N GLY A 259 4.14 9.29 9.41
CA GLY A 259 4.69 8.16 10.15
C GLY A 259 4.31 8.11 11.63
N GLN A 260 3.37 8.94 12.09
CA GLN A 260 3.00 9.03 13.52
C GLN A 260 1.78 8.18 13.91
N ALA A 261 0.97 7.78 12.94
CA ALA A 261 -0.26 7.02 13.16
C ALA A 261 -0.29 5.76 12.29
N LEU A 262 -0.98 4.73 12.76
CA LEU A 262 -1.12 3.44 12.10
C LEU A 262 -2.60 3.03 12.11
N LEU A 263 -3.14 2.79 10.92
CA LEU A 263 -4.42 2.12 10.75
C LEU A 263 -4.19 0.61 10.60
N VAL A 264 -4.93 -0.15 11.36
CA VAL A 264 -4.90 -1.61 11.40
C VAL A 264 -6.27 -2.10 10.97
N ARG A 265 -6.33 -2.78 9.82
CA ARG A 265 -7.54 -3.48 9.38
C ARG A 265 -7.35 -4.97 9.61
N THR A 266 -8.13 -5.54 10.52
CA THR A 266 -8.12 -6.98 10.81
C THR A 266 -9.20 -7.69 10.03
N HIS A 267 -8.96 -8.94 9.65
CA HIS A 267 -9.95 -9.82 9.03
C HIS A 267 -9.84 -11.26 9.58
N VAL A 268 -10.97 -11.96 9.59
CA VAL A 268 -11.10 -13.37 10.00
C VAL A 268 -12.08 -14.05 9.06
N ASP A 269 -11.67 -15.15 8.44
CA ASP A 269 -12.47 -15.90 7.45
C ASP A 269 -13.73 -16.57 8.03
N VAL A 270 -13.68 -17.01 9.30
CA VAL A 270 -14.79 -17.73 9.94
C VAL A 270 -15.20 -17.01 11.22
N ASP A 271 -16.33 -16.31 11.16
CA ASP A 271 -16.96 -15.77 12.35
C ASP A 271 -17.56 -16.91 13.17
N THR A 272 -16.91 -17.27 14.28
CA THR A 272 -17.42 -18.29 15.21
C THR A 272 -18.74 -17.90 15.89
N GLY A 273 -19.21 -16.66 15.72
CA GLY A 273 -20.53 -16.19 16.12
C GLY A 273 -21.66 -16.51 15.13
N GLY A 274 -21.34 -17.04 13.93
CA GLY A 274 -22.33 -17.42 12.93
C GLY A 274 -23.10 -16.25 12.31
N LYS A 275 -22.62 -15.00 12.44
CA LYS A 275 -23.33 -13.79 11.98
C LYS A 275 -22.99 -13.36 10.57
N SER A 276 -21.91 -13.88 9.98
CA SER A 276 -21.49 -13.49 8.63
C SER A 276 -20.80 -14.65 7.90
N TYR A 277 -21.17 -14.86 6.63
CA TYR A 277 -20.54 -15.81 5.73
C TYR A 277 -19.19 -15.30 5.20
N ASP A 278 -19.03 -13.97 5.10
CA ASP A 278 -17.82 -13.28 4.58
C ASP A 278 -16.74 -12.99 5.65
N GLY A 279 -16.96 -13.48 6.87
CA GLY A 279 -16.07 -13.25 8.00
C GLY A 279 -16.25 -11.88 8.67
N ALA A 280 -15.40 -11.61 9.67
CA ALA A 280 -15.48 -10.39 10.48
C ALA A 280 -14.27 -9.50 10.25
N SER A 281 -14.51 -8.21 9.97
CA SER A 281 -13.46 -7.21 9.82
C SER A 281 -13.52 -6.17 10.94
N GLY A 282 -12.35 -5.76 11.42
CA GLY A 282 -12.20 -4.71 12.43
C GLY A 282 -11.31 -3.59 11.93
N LEU A 283 -11.60 -2.37 12.39
CA LEU A 283 -10.76 -1.21 12.12
C LEU A 283 -10.23 -0.63 13.44
N MET A 284 -8.93 -0.41 13.49
CA MET A 284 -8.22 0.07 14.67
C MET A 284 -7.23 1.16 14.26
N HIS A 285 -7.04 2.11 15.16
CA HIS A 285 -6.02 3.14 15.04
C HIS A 285 -5.02 3.03 16.20
N MET A 286 -3.74 3.25 15.90
CA MET A 286 -2.65 3.31 16.85
C MET A 286 -1.80 4.55 16.58
N ASP A 287 -1.19 5.13 17.61
CA ASP A 287 -0.28 6.26 17.43
C ASP A 287 1.01 6.15 18.26
N ALA A 288 1.97 7.01 17.94
CA ALA A 288 3.26 7.10 18.63
C ALA A 288 3.15 7.55 20.09
N SER A 289 2.01 8.11 20.51
CA SER A 289 1.75 8.52 21.90
C SER A 289 1.32 7.36 22.80
N GLY A 290 1.08 6.19 22.22
CA GLY A 290 0.65 4.99 22.91
C GLY A 290 -0.85 4.73 22.84
N ASP A 291 -1.61 5.54 22.10
CA ASP A 291 -3.04 5.25 21.89
C ASP A 291 -3.20 4.01 21.00
N ALA A 292 -4.16 3.16 21.36
CA ALA A 292 -4.44 1.91 20.67
C ALA A 292 -5.95 1.59 20.78
N SER A 293 -6.73 2.18 19.89
CA SER A 293 -8.18 2.26 19.97
C SER A 293 -8.87 1.55 18.81
N VAL A 294 -9.85 0.71 19.14
CA VAL A 294 -10.75 0.10 18.14
C VAL A 294 -11.79 1.12 17.76
N MET A 295 -12.04 1.27 16.47
CA MET A 295 -13.00 2.23 15.96
C MET A 295 -14.44 1.77 16.18
N ARG A 296 -15.31 2.71 16.51
CA ARG A 296 -16.76 2.50 16.55
C ARG A 296 -17.35 3.08 15.28
N LEU A 297 -17.73 2.20 14.36
CA LEU A 297 -18.28 2.60 13.08
C LEU A 297 -19.81 2.81 13.19
N PRO A 298 -20.37 3.86 12.58
CA PRO A 298 -21.81 4.13 12.61
C PRO A 298 -22.72 3.05 12.02
N LYS A 299 -22.17 2.15 11.18
CA LYS A 299 -22.91 1.10 10.47
C LYS A 299 -22.17 -0.23 10.62
N GLU A 300 -22.90 -1.29 10.95
CA GLU A 300 -22.34 -2.64 11.04
C GLU A 300 -22.10 -3.24 9.65
N GLY A 301 -21.03 -4.03 9.53
CA GLY A 301 -20.68 -4.79 8.33
C GLY A 301 -19.18 -4.72 8.00
N PRO A 302 -18.78 -5.20 6.81
CA PRO A 302 -17.38 -5.31 6.42
C PRO A 302 -16.71 -3.96 6.17
N ILE A 303 -15.37 -3.89 6.28
CA ILE A 303 -14.55 -2.74 5.87
C ILE A 303 -14.09 -2.93 4.41
N HIS A 304 -14.66 -2.16 3.49
CA HIS A 304 -14.31 -2.21 2.06
C HIS A 304 -12.96 -1.56 1.80
N ASP A 305 -12.75 -0.34 2.30
CA ASP A 305 -11.48 0.38 2.13
C ASP A 305 -11.21 1.40 3.24
N ALA A 306 -9.94 1.61 3.53
CA ALA A 306 -9.42 2.63 4.44
C ALA A 306 -7.91 2.88 4.15
N PRO A 307 -7.55 3.95 3.41
CA PRO A 307 -6.22 4.11 2.83
C PRO A 307 -5.17 4.88 3.67
N ASP A 308 -5.59 5.82 4.53
CA ASP A 308 -4.69 6.68 5.37
C ASP A 308 -5.04 6.49 6.86
N SER A 309 -4.22 6.97 7.79
CA SER A 309 -4.43 6.90 9.23
C SER A 309 -4.41 8.26 9.96
N SER A 310 -4.05 9.38 9.33
CA SER A 310 -3.95 10.69 10.04
C SER A 310 -5.28 11.46 10.18
N GLU A 311 -5.94 11.75 9.08
CA GLU A 311 -7.39 11.92 8.97
C GLU A 311 -7.78 10.92 7.90
N PHE A 312 -8.77 10.07 8.14
CA PHE A 312 -9.00 8.96 7.24
C PHE A 312 -10.46 8.74 6.94
N LEU A 313 -10.66 8.38 5.68
CA LEU A 313 -11.92 7.94 5.14
C LEU A 313 -11.99 6.43 5.29
N ALA A 314 -13.15 5.93 5.74
CA ALA A 314 -13.43 4.51 5.73
C ALA A 314 -14.75 4.26 5.00
N LEU A 315 -14.74 3.22 4.16
CA LEU A 315 -15.92 2.62 3.55
C LEU A 315 -16.26 1.34 4.31
N PHE A 316 -17.46 1.27 4.88
CA PHE A 316 -17.86 0.14 5.71
C PHE A 316 -19.36 -0.13 5.68
N GLY A 317 -19.73 -1.33 6.09
CA GLY A 317 -21.12 -1.75 6.23
C GLY A 317 -21.63 -2.60 5.08
N PHE A 318 -22.77 -3.25 5.31
CA PHE A 318 -23.47 -4.03 4.28
C PHE A 318 -24.03 -3.12 3.18
N SER A 319 -24.18 -3.68 1.99
CA SER A 319 -24.58 -2.96 0.78
C SER A 319 -25.91 -2.21 0.94
N PRO A 320 -26.01 -0.93 0.54
CA PRO A 320 -24.92 -0.07 0.06
C PRO A 320 -23.97 0.35 1.21
N PRO A 321 -22.64 0.28 1.03
CA PRO A 321 -21.68 0.72 2.07
C PRO A 321 -21.82 2.20 2.43
N ARG A 322 -21.41 2.56 3.64
CA ARG A 322 -21.37 3.94 4.13
C ARG A 322 -19.95 4.49 4.08
N ALA A 323 -19.82 5.74 3.67
CA ALA A 323 -18.56 6.48 3.70
C ALA A 323 -18.56 7.53 4.81
N CYS A 324 -17.56 7.50 5.69
CA CYS A 324 -17.36 8.53 6.71
C CYS A 324 -15.90 9.00 6.76
N LEU A 325 -15.72 10.30 7.01
CA LEU A 325 -14.42 10.91 7.34
C LEU A 325 -14.27 10.96 8.85
N PHE A 326 -13.14 10.46 9.37
CA PHE A 326 -12.82 10.42 10.79
C PHE A 326 -11.60 11.29 11.13
N SER A 327 -11.60 11.86 12.33
CA SER A 327 -10.39 12.46 12.92
C SER A 327 -9.41 11.36 13.36
N GLY A 328 -8.11 11.48 13.13
CA GLY A 328 -7.11 10.56 13.72
C GLY A 328 -6.75 10.84 15.19
N GLY A 329 -7.41 11.82 15.81
CA GLY A 329 -7.30 12.06 17.25
C GLY A 329 -8.08 11.04 18.08
N LYS A 330 -7.82 11.04 19.39
CA LYS A 330 -8.53 10.17 20.35
C LYS A 330 -10.04 10.28 20.18
N GLY A 331 -10.70 9.13 20.10
CA GLY A 331 -12.15 9.02 20.01
C GLY A 331 -12.71 8.98 18.59
N HIS A 332 -11.89 9.18 17.54
CA HIS A 332 -12.26 8.96 16.14
C HIS A 332 -13.61 9.59 15.77
N LYS A 333 -13.74 10.90 16.00
CA LYS A 333 -15.00 11.59 15.73
C LYS A 333 -15.29 11.55 14.23
N VAL A 334 -16.54 11.24 13.88
CA VAL A 334 -17.06 11.43 12.52
C VAL A 334 -17.06 12.94 12.22
N LEU A 335 -16.17 13.35 11.33
CA LEU A 335 -16.07 14.72 10.83
C LEU A 335 -17.10 15.00 9.76
N HIS A 336 -17.39 13.99 8.92
CA HIS A 336 -18.40 14.06 7.89
C HIS A 336 -18.93 12.66 7.53
N ASP A 337 -20.20 12.60 7.15
CA ASP A 337 -20.89 11.39 6.72
C ASP A 337 -21.41 11.62 5.30
N PHE A 338 -20.84 10.89 4.34
CA PHE A 338 -21.19 11.01 2.92
C PHE A 338 -22.42 10.16 2.57
N GLY A 339 -22.99 9.43 3.54
CA GLY A 339 -24.15 8.59 3.35
C GLY A 339 -23.81 7.20 2.80
N ASP A 340 -24.88 6.48 2.45
CA ASP A 340 -24.81 5.13 1.92
C ASP A 340 -24.87 5.19 0.39
N ASP A 341 -23.87 4.63 -0.29
CA ASP A 341 -23.77 4.63 -1.75
C ASP A 341 -22.99 3.41 -2.26
N ALA A 342 -23.17 3.02 -3.51
CA ALA A 342 -22.52 1.86 -4.14
C ALA A 342 -21.04 2.15 -4.44
N ARG A 343 -20.22 2.32 -3.39
CA ARG A 343 -18.78 2.59 -3.44
C ARG A 343 -17.98 1.52 -2.71
N ASN A 344 -16.79 1.22 -3.23
CA ASN A 344 -15.85 0.27 -2.62
C ASN A 344 -14.41 0.76 -2.59
N THR A 345 -14.12 1.94 -3.15
CA THR A 345 -12.77 2.47 -3.31
C THR A 345 -12.70 3.90 -2.79
N VAL A 346 -11.69 4.18 -1.95
CA VAL A 346 -11.28 5.53 -1.56
C VAL A 346 -9.86 5.79 -2.04
N CYS A 347 -9.63 6.91 -2.71
CA CYS A 347 -8.29 7.28 -3.13
C CYS A 347 -7.99 8.76 -2.87
N TRP A 348 -7.02 9.03 -1.99
CA TRP A 348 -6.56 10.40 -1.73
C TRP A 348 -5.66 10.90 -2.86
N ALA A 349 -5.85 12.16 -3.23
CA ALA A 349 -4.91 12.88 -4.09
C ALA A 349 -3.49 12.87 -3.46
N PRO A 350 -2.42 12.61 -4.24
CA PRO A 350 -1.04 12.64 -3.80
C PRO A 350 -0.54 13.98 -3.23
N HIS A 351 -1.30 15.08 -3.38
CA HIS A 351 -0.89 16.43 -3.03
C HIS A 351 -0.14 16.51 -1.68
N GLY A 352 1.18 16.69 -1.80
CA GLY A 352 2.10 17.10 -0.75
C GLY A 352 2.88 15.96 -0.08
N ARG A 353 3.83 15.34 -0.80
CA ARG A 353 4.87 14.47 -0.20
C ARG A 353 5.82 15.20 0.76
N SER A 354 5.75 16.54 0.92
CA SER A 354 6.22 17.24 2.15
C SER A 354 5.98 18.76 2.26
N SER A 355 5.54 19.50 1.23
CA SER A 355 5.70 20.99 1.24
C SER A 355 4.46 21.88 1.01
N LEU A 356 3.26 21.33 0.78
CA LEU A 356 2.03 22.14 0.66
C LEU A 356 1.10 21.93 1.86
N PRO A 357 0.37 22.98 2.30
CA PRO A 357 -0.50 22.87 3.46
C PRO A 357 -1.60 21.82 3.24
N ARG A 358 -1.92 21.06 4.30
CA ARG A 358 -2.91 19.95 4.35
C ARG A 358 -4.33 20.36 3.89
N THR A 359 -4.55 21.63 3.57
CA THR A 359 -5.80 22.29 3.22
C THR A 359 -6.21 22.16 1.74
N SER A 360 -5.36 21.59 0.88
CA SER A 360 -5.64 21.38 -0.56
C SER A 360 -5.72 19.90 -0.94
N ARG A 361 -6.26 19.04 -0.07
CA ARG A 361 -6.43 17.61 -0.35
C ARG A 361 -7.76 17.38 -1.07
N SER A 362 -7.70 16.74 -2.23
CA SER A 362 -8.87 16.15 -2.87
C SER A 362 -8.86 14.63 -2.64
N PHE A 363 -10.01 13.98 -2.79
CA PHE A 363 -10.09 12.53 -2.79
C PHE A 363 -11.18 12.06 -3.74
N ILE A 364 -11.16 10.77 -4.02
CA ILE A 364 -12.15 10.09 -4.84
C ILE A 364 -12.90 9.07 -3.99
N LEU A 365 -14.22 9.03 -4.20
CA LEU A 365 -15.07 7.89 -3.86
C LEU A 365 -15.53 7.24 -5.15
N ALA A 366 -15.26 5.95 -5.31
CA ALA A 366 -15.58 5.21 -6.52
C ALA A 366 -16.17 3.83 -6.24
N GLY A 367 -17.01 3.37 -7.17
CA GLY A 367 -17.51 2.00 -7.23
C GLY A 367 -16.90 1.26 -8.41
N PHE A 368 -15.80 0.55 -8.20
CA PHE A 368 -15.06 -0.16 -9.26
C PHE A 368 -15.32 -1.67 -9.28
N GLY A 369 -14.87 -2.34 -10.34
CA GLY A 369 -15.07 -3.77 -10.54
C GLY A 369 -16.53 -4.11 -10.86
N ASN A 370 -17.21 -4.77 -9.93
CA ASN A 370 -18.60 -5.25 -10.13
C ASN A 370 -19.66 -4.18 -9.83
N LEU A 371 -19.26 -2.96 -9.47
CA LEU A 371 -20.15 -1.83 -9.24
C LEU A 371 -20.28 -0.98 -10.51
N GLY A 372 -21.19 0.00 -10.51
CA GLY A 372 -21.57 0.77 -11.70
C GLY A 372 -20.44 1.54 -12.38
N GLY A 373 -19.27 1.72 -11.74
CA GLY A 373 -18.13 2.44 -12.30
C GLY A 373 -18.11 3.93 -11.97
N GLU A 374 -19.13 4.43 -11.28
CA GLU A 374 -19.21 5.83 -10.95
C GLU A 374 -18.05 6.23 -10.01
N LEU A 375 -17.40 7.33 -10.37
CA LEU A 375 -16.32 7.97 -9.63
C LEU A 375 -16.71 9.41 -9.33
N SER A 376 -16.50 9.86 -8.09
CA SER A 376 -16.78 11.23 -7.67
C SER A 376 -15.54 11.89 -7.08
N PHE A 377 -15.24 13.10 -7.54
CA PHE A 377 -14.17 13.95 -7.01
C PHE A 377 -14.71 14.79 -5.86
N TRP A 378 -14.01 14.81 -4.74
CA TRP A 378 -14.41 15.56 -3.55
C TRP A 378 -13.29 16.48 -3.09
N ASP A 379 -13.68 17.70 -2.69
CA ASP A 379 -12.78 18.62 -2.00
C ASP A 379 -12.84 18.38 -0.49
N ARG A 380 -11.68 18.16 0.16
CA ARG A 380 -11.64 17.86 1.59
C ARG A 380 -12.09 19.04 2.46
N LYS A 381 -11.83 20.28 2.05
CA LYS A 381 -12.07 21.46 2.90
C LYS A 381 -13.56 21.79 2.96
N THR A 382 -14.20 21.82 1.80
CA THR A 382 -15.61 22.16 1.63
C THR A 382 -16.52 20.95 1.75
N LEU A 383 -15.97 19.73 1.61
CA LEU A 383 -16.71 18.46 1.64
C LEU A 383 -17.81 18.43 0.58
N ARG A 384 -17.58 19.10 -0.55
CA ARG A 384 -18.49 19.12 -1.70
C ARG A 384 -17.97 18.19 -2.79
N CYS A 385 -18.90 17.50 -3.43
CA CYS A 385 -18.63 16.82 -4.69
C CYS A 385 -18.35 17.88 -5.76
N LEU A 386 -17.17 17.81 -6.37
CA LEU A 386 -16.71 18.71 -7.42
C LEU A 386 -17.23 18.28 -8.79
N SER A 387 -17.19 16.98 -9.07
CA SER A 387 -17.67 16.37 -10.30
C SER A 387 -17.80 14.85 -10.14
N THR A 388 -18.61 14.27 -11.02
CA THR A 388 -18.81 12.83 -11.13
C THR A 388 -18.47 12.40 -12.55
N VAL A 389 -17.79 11.27 -12.69
CA VAL A 389 -17.36 10.70 -13.96
C VAL A 389 -17.73 9.23 -13.97
N ASP A 390 -18.30 8.76 -15.08
CA ASP A 390 -18.47 7.33 -15.30
C ASP A 390 -17.14 6.71 -15.75
N ALA A 391 -16.68 5.72 -15.00
CA ALA A 391 -15.48 4.93 -15.24
C ALA A 391 -15.82 3.44 -15.11
N HIS A 392 -16.84 3.00 -15.84
CA HIS A 392 -17.29 1.61 -15.91
C HIS A 392 -16.14 0.61 -16.08
N MET A 393 -16.25 -0.53 -15.40
CA MET A 393 -15.29 -1.64 -15.51
C MET A 393 -13.83 -1.32 -15.13
N THR A 394 -13.58 -0.20 -14.44
CA THR A 394 -12.22 0.12 -13.97
C THR A 394 -11.67 -0.98 -13.08
N VAL A 395 -10.44 -1.44 -13.39
CA VAL A 395 -9.71 -2.47 -12.64
C VAL A 395 -8.34 -2.02 -12.13
N ALA A 396 -7.81 -0.93 -12.68
CA ALA A 396 -6.62 -0.25 -12.18
C ALA A 396 -6.84 1.26 -12.26
N PHE A 397 -6.27 1.99 -11.31
CA PHE A 397 -6.44 3.43 -11.20
C PHE A 397 -5.28 4.06 -10.46
N GLU A 398 -4.97 5.32 -10.77
CA GLU A 398 -3.89 6.06 -10.12
C GLU A 398 -4.11 7.57 -10.27
N TRP A 399 -3.70 8.33 -9.27
CA TRP A 399 -3.63 9.79 -9.39
C TRP A 399 -2.37 10.23 -10.13
N SER A 400 -2.46 11.30 -10.91
CA SER A 400 -1.26 11.99 -11.37
C SER A 400 -0.45 12.52 -10.17
N PRO A 401 0.89 12.60 -10.27
CA PRO A 401 1.74 13.10 -9.19
C PRO A 401 1.37 14.53 -8.76
N ASP A 402 0.93 15.35 -9.70
CA ASP A 402 0.45 16.71 -9.47
C ASP A 402 -1.01 16.76 -8.96
N SER A 403 -1.66 15.60 -8.80
CA SER A 403 -3.05 15.37 -8.39
C SER A 403 -4.13 16.14 -9.17
N ARG A 404 -3.84 16.56 -10.40
CA ARG A 404 -4.80 17.24 -11.27
C ARG A 404 -5.63 16.28 -12.11
N ALA A 405 -5.09 15.10 -12.39
CA ALA A 405 -5.73 14.08 -13.19
C ALA A 405 -5.80 12.76 -12.42
N PHE A 406 -6.78 11.94 -12.78
CA PHE A 406 -6.95 10.60 -12.27
C PHE A 406 -7.07 9.62 -13.44
N LEU A 407 -6.16 8.68 -13.50
CA LEU A 407 -6.15 7.61 -14.49
C LEU A 407 -7.08 6.50 -14.02
N THR A 408 -7.96 6.05 -14.90
CA THR A 408 -8.70 4.79 -14.76
C THR A 408 -8.38 3.89 -15.94
N ALA A 409 -8.27 2.60 -15.70
CA ALA A 409 -7.87 1.64 -16.72
C ALA A 409 -8.66 0.34 -16.65
N VAL A 410 -9.02 -0.15 -17.84
CA VAL A 410 -9.62 -1.46 -18.09
C VAL A 410 -8.52 -2.35 -18.68
N LEU A 411 -7.98 -3.27 -17.89
CA LEU A 411 -6.77 -4.02 -18.24
C LEU A 411 -7.02 -5.53 -18.41
N TRP A 412 -6.37 -6.10 -19.41
CA TRP A 412 -6.22 -7.55 -19.59
C TRP A 412 -5.22 -8.10 -18.56
N PRO A 413 -5.36 -9.33 -18.04
CA PRO A 413 -6.36 -10.35 -18.37
C PRO A 413 -7.67 -10.25 -17.58
N ARG A 414 -7.75 -9.33 -16.61
CA ARG A 414 -8.91 -9.24 -15.70
C ARG A 414 -10.19 -8.96 -16.46
N LEU A 415 -10.14 -8.06 -17.45
CA LEU A 415 -11.20 -7.86 -18.42
C LEU A 415 -10.66 -8.07 -19.83
N ARG A 416 -11.43 -8.80 -20.64
CA ARG A 416 -11.03 -9.24 -22.00
C ARG A 416 -11.64 -8.40 -23.12
N VAL A 417 -12.49 -7.44 -22.76
CA VAL A 417 -13.20 -6.53 -23.67
C VAL A 417 -13.03 -5.10 -23.16
N GLU A 418 -13.18 -4.13 -24.07
CA GLU A 418 -13.11 -2.69 -23.76
C GLU A 418 -11.85 -2.24 -23.02
N ASN A 419 -10.71 -2.90 -23.28
CA ASN A 419 -9.45 -2.50 -22.67
C ASN A 419 -9.05 -1.10 -23.12
N GLY A 420 -8.64 -0.27 -22.17
CA GLY A 420 -8.32 1.13 -22.43
C GLY A 420 -7.95 1.88 -21.17
N VAL A 421 -7.59 3.15 -21.35
CA VAL A 421 -7.30 4.09 -20.26
C VAL A 421 -8.10 5.37 -20.46
N LYS A 422 -8.51 5.99 -19.36
CA LYS A 422 -9.22 7.26 -19.33
C LYS A 422 -8.58 8.17 -18.30
N LEU A 423 -8.27 9.40 -18.71
CA LEU A 423 -7.84 10.45 -17.80
C LEU A 423 -9.06 11.28 -17.41
N CYS A 424 -9.35 11.31 -16.11
CA CYS A 424 -10.46 12.04 -15.51
C CYS A 424 -9.92 13.28 -14.80
N THR A 425 -10.64 14.40 -14.86
CA THR A 425 -10.28 15.61 -14.10
C THR A 425 -11.47 16.09 -13.28
N SER A 426 -11.20 16.81 -12.20
CA SER A 426 -12.24 17.39 -11.36
C SER A 426 -13.06 18.48 -12.07
N ARG A 427 -12.62 18.98 -13.23
CA ARG A 427 -13.26 20.06 -14.00
C ARG A 427 -14.16 19.60 -15.14
N THR A 428 -14.29 18.30 -15.35
CA THR A 428 -15.03 17.78 -16.52
C THR A 428 -16.54 17.80 -16.23
N THR A 429 -17.21 18.88 -16.64
CA THR A 429 -18.65 18.88 -16.92
C THR A 429 -18.83 19.07 -18.42
N SER A 430 -19.49 18.08 -19.04
CA SER A 430 -20.06 18.01 -20.39
C SER A 430 -19.15 18.32 -21.58
#